data_AF-A0A7K3XN35-F1
#
_entry.id   AF-A0A7K3XN35-F1
#
_cell.length_a   1.000
_cell.length_b   1.000
_cell.length_c   1.000
_cell.angle_alpha   90.00
_cell.angle_beta   90.00
_cell.angle_gamma   90.00
#
_symmetry.space_group_name_H-M   'P 1'
#
loop_
_entity.id
_entity.type
_entity.pdbx_description
1 polymer ?
#
loop_
_entity_poly.entity_id
_entity_poly.type
_entity_poly.pdbx_seq_one_letter_code
_entity_poly.pdbx_strand_id
1 'polypeptide(L)'
;MPNFWRNLSKPIFALAPMEDVTDTSFREVVAGLSDPQYLHILFTEFTSVDGMNHPKGKVKVGERLFVSESEKELLKQKNIRLVAQIWGNKPEIFHKIGARIRDQLNPETLFLGNGDVFSVSQGEELVAKFGLDGVMIGRGIFHNPWFFNPLRQSPSKSEKLAQLLLHTRLYEQNWSGKKNFNQLKRFYKIYTNDFTGAAQLRAQLMDAKTYEDVYQITNAFIKELPLL
;
A
#
# COMPACT_ATOMS: atom_id res chain seq x y z
N MET A 1 -4.46 -19.78 4.77
CA MET A 1 -4.56 -20.22 3.36
C MET A 1 -3.16 -20.35 2.79
N PRO A 2 -2.87 -21.34 1.92
CA PRO A 2 -1.62 -21.37 1.18
C PRO A 2 -1.49 -20.11 0.30
N ASN A 3 -0.31 -19.51 0.29
CA ASN A 3 -0.04 -18.27 -0.46
C ASN A 3 -0.11 -18.56 -1.96
N PHE A 4 -1.16 -18.07 -2.64
CA PHE A 4 -1.38 -18.36 -4.07
C PHE A 4 -0.23 -17.85 -4.95
N TRP A 5 0.45 -16.75 -4.58
CA TRP A 5 1.60 -16.23 -5.32
C TRP A 5 2.74 -17.25 -5.44
N ARG A 6 2.89 -18.15 -4.44
CA ARG A 6 3.91 -19.20 -4.46
C ARG A 6 3.54 -20.38 -5.35
N ASN A 7 2.27 -20.49 -5.74
CA ASN A 7 1.74 -21.59 -6.52
C ASN A 7 1.57 -21.23 -8.02
N LEU A 8 1.87 -19.99 -8.42
CA LEU A 8 1.83 -19.56 -9.81
C LEU A 8 3.08 -20.01 -10.57
N SER A 9 2.90 -20.46 -11.81
CA SER A 9 3.99 -20.67 -12.76
C SER A 9 4.71 -19.34 -13.05
N LYS A 10 6.04 -19.41 -13.15
CA LYS A 10 6.88 -18.26 -13.55
C LYS A 10 7.24 -18.38 -15.04
N PRO A 11 7.39 -17.25 -15.76
CA PRO A 11 7.14 -15.87 -15.32
C PRO A 11 5.65 -15.59 -15.11
N ILE A 12 5.33 -14.68 -14.16
CA ILE A 12 3.95 -14.28 -13.88
C ILE A 12 3.53 -13.19 -14.87
N PHE A 13 2.42 -13.44 -15.56
CA PHE A 13 1.74 -12.48 -16.42
C PHE A 13 0.39 -12.08 -15.83
N ALA A 14 0.11 -10.78 -15.84
CA ALA A 14 -1.11 -10.21 -15.30
C ALA A 14 -1.62 -9.05 -16.17
N LEU A 15 -2.95 -8.92 -16.28
CA LEU A 15 -3.57 -7.73 -16.86
C LEU A 15 -3.66 -6.64 -15.79
N ALA A 16 -3.09 -5.46 -16.02
CA ALA A 16 -3.16 -4.38 -15.05
C ALA A 16 -4.61 -3.86 -14.86
N PRO A 17 -5.01 -3.45 -13.65
CA PRO A 17 -6.33 -2.84 -13.44
C PRO A 17 -6.41 -1.48 -14.17
N MET A 18 -7.48 -1.28 -14.93
CA MET A 18 -7.75 -0.03 -15.66
C MET A 18 -9.19 0.40 -15.39
N GLU A 19 -9.35 1.59 -14.82
CA GLU A 19 -10.67 2.17 -14.52
C GLU A 19 -11.48 2.42 -15.81
N ASP A 20 -12.75 2.03 -15.77
CA ASP A 20 -13.74 2.01 -16.84
C ASP A 20 -13.29 1.20 -18.09
N VAL A 21 -12.38 0.23 -17.91
CA VAL A 21 -11.84 -0.63 -18.98
C VAL A 21 -11.84 -2.11 -18.59
N THR A 22 -11.26 -2.49 -17.45
CA THR A 22 -11.16 -3.90 -17.03
C THR A 22 -12.39 -4.37 -16.25
N ASP A 23 -13.57 -4.18 -16.83
CA ASP A 23 -14.84 -4.71 -16.31
C ASP A 23 -14.92 -6.25 -16.51
N THR A 24 -16.01 -6.87 -16.05
CA THR A 24 -16.23 -8.32 -16.22
C THR A 24 -16.19 -8.74 -17.69
N SER A 25 -16.75 -7.91 -18.58
CA SER A 25 -16.90 -8.21 -20.01
C SER A 25 -15.53 -8.28 -20.68
N PHE A 26 -14.70 -7.26 -20.47
CA PHE A 26 -13.38 -7.19 -21.08
C PHE A 26 -12.42 -8.23 -20.48
N ARG A 27 -12.50 -8.45 -19.16
CA ARG A 27 -11.73 -9.52 -18.50
C ARG A 27 -12.07 -10.90 -19.07
N GLU A 28 -13.35 -11.19 -19.31
CA GLU A 28 -13.80 -12.44 -19.91
C GLU A 28 -13.27 -12.60 -21.34
N VAL A 29 -13.34 -11.55 -22.18
CA VAL A 29 -12.76 -11.57 -23.54
C VAL A 29 -11.26 -11.87 -23.50
N VAL A 30 -10.52 -11.16 -22.64
CA VAL A 30 -9.07 -11.37 -22.51
C VAL A 30 -8.76 -12.76 -21.99
N ALA A 31 -9.48 -13.24 -20.97
CA ALA A 31 -9.33 -14.60 -20.46
C ALA A 31 -9.63 -15.65 -21.53
N GLY A 32 -10.67 -15.45 -22.35
CA GLY A 32 -11.07 -16.36 -23.42
C GLY A 32 -9.98 -16.50 -24.48
N LEU A 33 -9.38 -15.38 -24.89
CA LEU A 33 -8.29 -15.32 -25.86
C LEU A 33 -6.94 -15.79 -25.31
N SER A 34 -6.79 -15.83 -23.98
CA SER A 34 -5.52 -16.15 -23.34
C SER A 34 -5.21 -17.65 -23.34
N ASP A 35 -3.93 -17.98 -23.42
CA ASP A 35 -3.40 -19.27 -22.98
C ASP A 35 -3.06 -19.16 -21.47
N PRO A 36 -3.51 -20.11 -20.62
CA PRO A 36 -3.19 -20.15 -19.19
C PRO A 36 -1.68 -20.09 -18.85
N GLN A 37 -0.81 -20.45 -19.79
CA GLN A 37 0.65 -20.29 -19.64
C GLN A 37 1.09 -18.81 -19.62
N TYR A 38 0.29 -17.90 -20.20
CA TYR A 38 0.63 -16.49 -20.39
C TYR A 38 -0.35 -15.51 -19.73
N LEU A 39 -1.36 -15.99 -19.01
CA LEU A 39 -2.22 -15.15 -18.17
C LEU A 39 -2.53 -15.86 -16.87
N HIS A 40 -2.07 -15.28 -15.76
CA HIS A 40 -2.17 -15.90 -14.43
C HIS A 40 -3.05 -15.10 -13.48
N ILE A 41 -3.05 -13.77 -13.63
CA ILE A 41 -3.74 -12.85 -12.73
C ILE A 41 -4.52 -11.82 -13.52
N LEU A 42 -5.76 -11.60 -13.10
CA LEU A 42 -6.56 -10.44 -13.45
C LEU A 42 -6.82 -9.60 -12.21
N PHE A 43 -7.08 -8.31 -12.42
CA PHE A 43 -7.51 -7.41 -11.37
C PHE A 43 -8.89 -6.85 -11.70
N THR A 44 -9.71 -6.62 -10.68
CA THR A 44 -10.90 -5.76 -10.83
C THR A 44 -10.46 -4.31 -11.04
N GLU A 45 -11.40 -3.46 -11.46
CA GLU A 45 -11.14 -2.03 -11.50
C GLU A 45 -10.87 -1.43 -10.11
N PHE A 46 -10.23 -0.26 -10.09
CA PHE A 46 -9.97 0.48 -8.86
C PHE A 46 -11.28 0.84 -8.15
N THR A 47 -11.49 0.25 -6.97
CA THR A 47 -12.73 0.38 -6.23
C THR A 47 -12.50 1.10 -4.91
N SER A 48 -13.11 2.27 -4.76
CA SER A 48 -13.07 3.06 -3.53
C SER A 48 -14.07 2.53 -2.51
N VAL A 49 -13.59 2.26 -1.30
CA VAL A 49 -14.43 1.84 -0.18
C VAL A 49 -15.42 2.91 0.26
N ASP A 50 -15.02 4.18 0.27
CA ASP A 50 -15.94 5.29 0.54
C ASP A 50 -17.04 5.35 -0.53
N GLY A 51 -16.68 5.13 -1.80
CA GLY A 51 -17.63 5.05 -2.91
C GLY A 51 -18.65 3.93 -2.71
N MET A 52 -18.21 2.74 -2.28
CA MET A 52 -19.09 1.61 -1.96
C MET A 52 -20.02 1.85 -0.77
N ASN A 53 -19.69 2.80 0.12
CA ASN A 53 -20.54 3.19 1.25
C ASN A 53 -21.42 4.41 0.96
N HIS A 54 -21.25 5.08 -0.18
CA HIS A 54 -21.97 6.29 -0.50
C HIS A 54 -23.42 5.97 -0.90
N PRO A 55 -24.45 6.67 -0.36
CA PRO A 55 -25.85 6.33 -0.60
C PRO A 55 -26.25 6.31 -2.09
N LYS A 56 -25.61 7.17 -2.90
CA LYS A 56 -25.80 7.23 -4.36
C LYS A 56 -24.71 6.50 -5.15
N GLY A 57 -23.51 6.37 -4.58
CA GLY A 57 -22.32 5.88 -5.29
C GLY A 57 -22.14 4.37 -5.19
N LYS A 58 -22.73 3.75 -4.16
CA LYS A 58 -22.52 2.33 -3.83
C LYS A 58 -22.83 1.36 -4.96
N VAL A 59 -23.84 1.67 -5.79
CA VAL A 59 -24.26 0.81 -6.90
C VAL A 59 -23.18 0.85 -7.99
N LYS A 60 -22.92 2.04 -8.55
CA LYS A 60 -21.91 2.24 -9.60
C LYS A 60 -20.51 1.77 -9.19
N VAL A 61 -20.11 2.02 -7.94
CA VAL A 61 -18.79 1.61 -7.46
C VAL A 61 -18.75 0.11 -7.14
N GLY A 62 -19.85 -0.47 -6.66
CA GLY A 62 -19.96 -1.91 -6.41
C GLY A 62 -19.94 -2.76 -7.69
N GLU A 63 -20.47 -2.24 -8.80
CA GLU A 63 -20.43 -2.88 -10.12
C GLU A 63 -19.00 -3.19 -10.59
N ARG A 64 -17.99 -2.45 -10.12
CA ARG A 64 -16.57 -2.70 -10.43
C ARG A 64 -16.04 -4.03 -9.90
N LEU A 65 -16.70 -4.59 -8.87
CA LEU A 65 -16.38 -5.89 -8.29
C LEU A 65 -17.24 -7.02 -8.89
N PHE A 66 -18.16 -6.70 -9.81
CA PHE A 66 -18.99 -7.69 -10.45
C PHE A 66 -18.16 -8.66 -11.31
N VAL A 67 -18.53 -9.93 -11.22
CA VAL A 67 -17.95 -11.05 -11.96
C VAL A 67 -19.12 -11.89 -12.45
N SER A 68 -19.30 -11.98 -13.77
CA SER A 68 -20.34 -12.81 -14.38
C SER A 68 -20.11 -14.30 -14.06
N GLU A 69 -21.16 -15.12 -14.12
CA GLU A 69 -21.00 -16.58 -13.96
C GLU A 69 -20.09 -17.17 -15.05
N SER A 70 -20.18 -16.66 -16.29
CA SER A 70 -19.32 -17.09 -17.39
C SER A 70 -17.85 -16.73 -17.17
N GLU A 71 -17.55 -15.55 -16.63
CA GLU A 71 -16.20 -15.18 -16.22
C GLU A 71 -15.71 -16.13 -15.11
N LYS A 72 -16.51 -16.39 -14.07
CA LYS A 72 -16.12 -17.31 -12.97
C LYS A 72 -15.75 -18.70 -13.47
N GLU A 73 -16.60 -19.29 -14.31
CA GLU A 73 -16.38 -20.62 -14.88
C GLU A 73 -15.10 -20.63 -15.72
N LEU A 74 -14.90 -19.62 -16.55
CA LEU A 74 -13.72 -19.48 -17.41
C LEU A 74 -12.43 -19.31 -16.60
N LEU A 75 -12.43 -18.47 -15.56
CA LEU A 75 -11.28 -18.28 -14.69
C LEU A 75 -10.92 -19.58 -13.97
N LYS A 76 -11.91 -20.33 -13.49
CA LYS A 76 -11.70 -21.65 -12.87
C LYS A 76 -11.13 -22.65 -13.89
N GLN A 77 -11.70 -22.71 -15.09
CA GLN A 77 -11.25 -23.60 -16.16
C GLN A 77 -9.79 -23.32 -16.55
N LYS A 78 -9.42 -22.05 -16.63
CA LYS A 78 -8.07 -21.61 -17.03
C LYS A 78 -7.11 -21.43 -15.85
N ASN A 79 -7.56 -21.70 -14.61
CA ASN A 79 -6.78 -21.48 -13.37
C ASN A 79 -6.21 -20.06 -13.26
N ILE A 80 -6.98 -19.05 -13.68
CA ILE A 80 -6.64 -17.63 -13.59
C ILE A 80 -7.16 -17.09 -12.25
N ARG A 81 -6.34 -16.31 -11.54
CA ARG A 81 -6.72 -15.69 -10.26
C ARG A 81 -7.20 -14.27 -10.46
N LEU A 82 -8.37 -13.93 -9.91
CA LEU A 82 -8.86 -12.56 -9.86
C LEU A 82 -8.52 -11.93 -8.51
N VAL A 83 -7.95 -10.73 -8.54
CA VAL A 83 -7.60 -9.93 -7.34
C VAL A 83 -8.41 -8.65 -7.34
N ALA A 84 -9.12 -8.36 -6.25
CA ALA A 84 -9.87 -7.12 -6.12
C ALA A 84 -8.92 -5.94 -5.81
N GLN A 85 -8.97 -4.89 -6.63
CA GLN A 85 -8.15 -3.69 -6.45
C GLN A 85 -8.91 -2.63 -5.65
N ILE A 86 -8.75 -2.64 -4.32
CA ILE A 86 -9.60 -1.85 -3.41
C ILE A 86 -8.77 -0.90 -2.55
N TRP A 87 -9.24 0.33 -2.38
CA TRP A 87 -8.55 1.37 -1.62
C TRP A 87 -9.51 2.29 -0.83
N GLY A 88 -8.99 2.96 0.20
CA GLY A 88 -9.78 3.76 1.13
C GLY A 88 -8.99 4.12 2.39
N ASN A 89 -9.59 4.91 3.27
CA ASN A 89 -8.96 5.35 4.52
C ASN A 89 -9.72 4.91 5.79
N LYS A 90 -10.84 4.21 5.63
CA LYS A 90 -11.70 3.78 6.74
C LYS A 90 -11.73 2.28 6.80
N PRO A 91 -10.87 1.65 7.62
CA PRO A 91 -10.82 0.20 7.77
C PRO A 91 -12.24 -0.37 7.96
N GLU A 92 -13.04 0.21 8.84
CA GLU A 92 -14.42 -0.20 9.16
C GLU A 92 -15.37 -0.31 7.95
N ILE A 93 -15.10 0.43 6.87
CA ILE A 93 -15.92 0.35 5.66
C ILE A 93 -15.42 -0.78 4.73
N PHE A 94 -14.11 -1.04 4.66
CA PHE A 94 -13.58 -2.24 3.99
C PHE A 94 -14.25 -3.49 4.56
N HIS A 95 -14.37 -3.48 5.89
CA HIS A 95 -14.85 -4.56 6.72
C HIS A 95 -16.32 -4.92 6.51
N LYS A 96 -17.21 -3.93 6.36
CA LYS A 96 -18.66 -4.18 6.24
C LYS A 96 -19.12 -4.42 4.81
N ILE A 97 -18.44 -3.78 3.86
CA ILE A 97 -18.95 -3.64 2.49
C ILE A 97 -18.04 -4.37 1.52
N GLY A 98 -16.72 -4.18 1.61
CA GLY A 98 -15.78 -4.81 0.68
C GLY A 98 -15.80 -6.34 0.73
N ALA A 99 -15.52 -6.93 1.91
CA ALA A 99 -15.50 -8.38 2.06
C ALA A 99 -16.87 -9.02 1.77
N ARG A 100 -17.96 -8.40 2.26
CA ARG A 100 -19.32 -8.86 1.98
C ARG A 100 -19.67 -8.80 0.50
N ILE A 101 -19.31 -7.72 -0.19
CA ILE A 101 -19.53 -7.60 -1.64
C ILE A 101 -18.72 -8.66 -2.37
N ARG A 102 -17.45 -8.88 -2.01
CA ARG A 102 -16.66 -9.99 -2.57
C ARG A 102 -17.35 -11.33 -2.35
N ASP A 103 -17.76 -11.64 -1.13
CA ASP A 103 -18.41 -12.92 -0.81
C ASP A 103 -19.75 -13.11 -1.54
N GLN A 104 -20.47 -12.02 -1.80
CA GLN A 104 -21.72 -12.03 -2.58
C GLN A 104 -21.46 -12.16 -4.09
N LEU A 105 -20.41 -11.52 -4.60
CA LEU A 105 -20.13 -11.46 -6.03
C LEU A 105 -19.28 -12.63 -6.49
N ASN A 106 -18.14 -12.91 -5.84
CA ASN A 106 -17.28 -14.06 -6.12
C ASN A 106 -16.34 -14.36 -4.93
N PRO A 107 -16.65 -15.34 -4.07
CA PRO A 107 -15.81 -15.75 -2.93
C PRO A 107 -14.36 -16.11 -3.28
N GLU A 108 -14.10 -16.59 -4.51
CA GLU A 108 -12.76 -16.98 -4.98
C GLU A 108 -11.88 -15.78 -5.35
N THR A 109 -12.46 -14.57 -5.48
CA THR A 109 -11.70 -13.35 -5.74
C THR A 109 -10.87 -13.00 -4.52
N LEU A 110 -9.55 -12.88 -4.71
CA LEU A 110 -8.63 -12.53 -3.64
C LEU A 110 -8.78 -11.07 -3.26
N PHE A 111 -8.89 -10.79 -1.96
CA PHE A 111 -9.19 -9.46 -1.44
C PHE A 111 -8.05 -8.93 -0.58
N LEU A 112 -7.31 -7.94 -1.09
CA LEU A 112 -6.30 -7.21 -0.32
C LEU A 112 -6.85 -5.85 0.13
N GLY A 113 -7.02 -5.64 1.44
CA GLY A 113 -7.53 -4.39 1.98
C GLY A 113 -6.44 -3.31 2.09
N ASN A 114 -6.73 -2.06 1.72
CA ASN A 114 -5.78 -0.94 1.85
C ASN A 114 -6.39 0.25 2.60
N GLY A 115 -6.15 0.38 3.90
CA GLY A 115 -6.58 1.59 4.63
C GLY A 115 -6.16 1.59 6.09
N ASP A 116 -5.49 2.66 6.52
CA ASP A 116 -5.17 3.00 7.92
C ASP A 116 -4.77 1.82 8.82
N VAL A 117 -3.89 0.97 8.28
CA VAL A 117 -3.16 -0.07 9.01
C VAL A 117 -1.83 0.52 9.46
N PHE A 118 -1.61 0.56 10.78
CA PHE A 118 -0.48 1.22 11.44
C PHE A 118 0.48 0.25 12.14
N SER A 119 0.10 -1.02 12.30
CA SER A 119 1.00 -2.09 12.76
C SER A 119 0.73 -3.43 12.07
N VAL A 120 1.69 -4.35 12.14
CA VAL A 120 1.55 -5.74 11.65
C VAL A 120 0.43 -6.45 12.41
N SER A 121 0.41 -6.36 13.76
CA SER A 121 -0.64 -6.97 14.60
C SER A 121 -2.02 -6.48 14.18
N GLN A 122 -2.19 -5.17 13.97
CA GLN A 122 -3.45 -4.63 13.48
C GLN A 122 -3.78 -5.23 12.11
N GLY A 123 -2.82 -5.31 11.18
CA GLY A 123 -3.02 -5.96 9.88
C GLY A 123 -3.50 -7.40 10.00
N GLU A 124 -2.86 -8.21 10.85
CA GLU A 124 -3.22 -9.61 11.11
C GLU A 124 -4.62 -9.75 11.74
N GLU A 125 -4.94 -8.91 12.72
CA GLU A 125 -6.27 -8.85 13.34
C GLU A 125 -7.35 -8.50 12.32
N LEU A 126 -7.08 -7.53 11.44
CA LEU A 126 -8.00 -7.14 10.38
C LEU A 126 -8.18 -8.28 9.36
N VAL A 127 -7.10 -8.94 8.95
CA VAL A 127 -7.16 -10.12 8.07
C VAL A 127 -8.04 -11.21 8.68
N ALA A 128 -7.78 -11.59 9.93
CA ALA A 128 -8.50 -12.65 10.62
C ALA A 128 -9.98 -12.29 10.86
N LYS A 129 -10.23 -11.07 11.34
CA LYS A 129 -11.58 -10.60 11.69
C LYS A 129 -12.51 -10.49 10.48
N PHE A 130 -11.96 -10.22 9.30
CA PHE A 130 -12.76 -9.87 8.11
C PHE A 130 -12.58 -10.83 6.94
N GLY A 131 -11.86 -11.94 7.11
CA GLY A 131 -11.68 -12.94 6.05
C GLY A 131 -10.97 -12.38 4.81
N LEU A 132 -10.09 -11.40 5.01
CA LEU A 132 -9.30 -10.83 3.91
C LEU A 132 -8.16 -11.79 3.55
N ASP A 133 -7.69 -11.73 2.32
CA ASP A 133 -6.52 -12.49 1.88
C ASP A 133 -5.20 -11.79 2.27
N GLY A 134 -5.28 -10.50 2.59
CA GLY A 134 -4.16 -9.70 3.09
C GLY A 134 -4.49 -8.22 3.21
N VAL A 135 -3.47 -7.44 3.56
CA VAL A 135 -3.54 -5.97 3.63
C VAL A 135 -2.39 -5.32 2.87
N MET A 136 -2.65 -4.14 2.32
CA MET A 136 -1.68 -3.26 1.70
C MET A 136 -1.53 -1.99 2.53
N ILE A 137 -0.29 -1.56 2.75
CA ILE A 137 0.03 -0.43 3.63
C ILE A 137 0.29 0.81 2.80
N GLY A 138 -0.60 1.79 2.91
CA GLY A 138 -0.42 3.11 2.30
C GLY A 138 0.17 4.10 3.29
N ARG A 139 -0.66 5.05 3.76
CA ARG A 139 -0.24 6.17 4.60
C ARG A 139 0.37 5.76 5.95
N GLY A 140 0.08 4.56 6.45
CA GLY A 140 0.67 4.03 7.68
C GLY A 140 2.21 4.08 7.68
N ILE A 141 2.85 3.94 6.51
CA ILE A 141 4.31 4.00 6.39
C ILE A 141 4.88 5.40 6.72
N PHE A 142 4.09 6.47 6.57
CA PHE A 142 4.49 7.82 6.93
C PHE A 142 4.43 8.07 8.45
N HIS A 143 3.77 7.20 9.20
CA HIS A 143 3.78 7.24 10.67
C HIS A 143 4.91 6.37 11.22
N ASN A 144 5.13 5.20 10.62
CA ASN A 144 6.13 4.25 11.06
C ASN A 144 6.80 3.54 9.86
N PRO A 145 8.00 3.96 9.42
CA PRO A 145 8.70 3.30 8.33
C PRO A 145 9.26 1.92 8.75
N TRP A 146 9.29 1.61 10.05
CA TRP A 146 9.61 0.28 10.58
C TRP A 146 8.40 -0.65 10.62
N PHE A 147 7.26 -0.28 10.02
CA PHE A 147 6.04 -1.10 9.98
C PHE A 147 6.33 -2.57 9.67
N PHE A 148 7.14 -2.84 8.64
CA PHE A 148 7.46 -4.20 8.19
C PHE A 148 8.58 -4.89 8.97
N ASN A 149 8.99 -4.32 10.11
CA ASN A 149 9.96 -4.89 11.03
C ASN A 149 9.32 -5.08 12.42
N PRO A 150 8.60 -6.20 12.65
CA PRO A 150 7.88 -6.42 13.91
C PRO A 150 8.80 -6.52 15.13
N LEU A 151 10.10 -6.77 14.92
CA LEU A 151 11.13 -6.80 15.96
C LEU A 151 11.62 -5.40 16.37
N ARG A 152 11.31 -4.36 15.59
CA ARG A 152 11.78 -2.98 15.83
C ARG A 152 10.62 -2.00 15.97
N GLN A 153 9.86 -2.14 17.06
CA GLN A 153 8.66 -1.34 17.32
C GLN A 153 8.94 0.08 17.83
N SER A 154 10.09 0.29 18.49
CA SER A 154 10.44 1.57 19.12
C SER A 154 11.86 1.99 18.71
N PRO A 155 12.04 2.52 17.49
CA PRO A 155 13.34 2.99 17.04
C PRO A 155 13.81 4.15 17.91
N SER A 156 15.07 4.09 18.33
CA SER A 156 15.72 5.18 19.05
C SER A 156 15.82 6.43 18.18
N LYS A 157 15.99 7.59 18.82
CA LYS A 157 16.27 8.85 18.13
C LYS A 157 17.45 8.72 17.16
N SER A 158 18.55 8.08 17.58
CA SER A 158 19.73 7.89 16.73
C SER A 158 19.39 7.11 15.46
N GLU A 159 18.61 6.04 15.57
CA GLU A 159 18.16 5.27 14.39
C GLU A 159 17.23 6.07 13.49
N LYS A 160 16.29 6.83 14.06
CA LYS A 160 15.42 7.70 13.27
C LYS A 160 16.24 8.70 12.45
N LEU A 161 17.21 9.37 13.09
CA LEU A 161 18.08 10.34 12.42
C LEU A 161 19.02 9.67 11.41
N ALA A 162 19.52 8.47 11.68
CA ALA A 162 20.30 7.70 10.71
C ALA A 162 19.48 7.37 9.44
N GLN A 163 18.20 7.01 9.59
CA GLN A 163 17.31 6.78 8.45
C GLN A 163 16.95 8.07 7.70
N LEU A 164 16.84 9.21 8.39
CA LEU A 164 16.70 10.52 7.75
C LEU A 164 17.91 10.80 6.85
N LEU A 165 19.13 10.66 7.38
CA LEU A 165 20.36 10.87 6.63
C LEU A 165 20.47 9.90 5.44
N LEU A 166 20.15 8.62 5.65
CA LEU A 166 20.15 7.63 4.57
C LEU A 166 19.16 8.00 3.46
N HIS A 167 17.92 8.37 3.81
CA HIS A 167 16.90 8.75 2.83
C HIS A 167 17.35 10.00 2.05
N THR A 168 17.88 11.02 2.73
CA THR A 168 18.39 12.23 2.07
C THR A 168 19.54 11.93 1.12
N ARG A 169 20.51 11.11 1.55
CA ARG A 169 21.64 10.70 0.71
C ARG A 169 21.18 9.96 -0.54
N LEU A 170 20.29 8.98 -0.38
CA LEU A 170 19.74 8.21 -1.51
C LEU A 170 18.93 9.10 -2.46
N TYR A 171 18.19 10.08 -1.94
CA TYR A 171 17.45 11.01 -2.79
C TYR A 171 18.39 11.86 -3.64
N GLU A 172 19.43 12.45 -3.03
CA GLU A 172 20.40 13.27 -3.74
C GLU A 172 21.17 12.46 -4.79
N GLN A 173 21.66 11.27 -4.44
CA GLN A 173 22.37 10.37 -5.36
C GLN A 173 21.55 10.04 -6.61
N ASN A 174 20.24 9.81 -6.45
CA ASN A 174 19.37 9.38 -7.56
C ASN A 174 18.78 10.55 -8.35
N TRP A 175 18.54 11.69 -7.70
CA TRP A 175 17.68 12.75 -8.23
C TRP A 175 18.32 14.13 -8.26
N SER A 176 19.59 14.29 -7.85
CA SER A 176 20.30 15.56 -8.00
C SER A 176 20.27 16.04 -9.45
N GLY A 177 20.00 17.34 -9.64
CA GLY A 177 19.81 17.97 -10.94
C GLY A 177 18.54 17.57 -11.71
N LYS A 178 17.78 16.57 -11.23
CA LYS A 178 16.57 16.04 -11.91
C LYS A 178 15.27 16.35 -11.17
N LYS A 179 15.30 16.36 -9.83
CA LYS A 179 14.14 16.69 -9.00
C LYS A 179 14.50 17.75 -7.98
N ASN A 180 13.52 18.56 -7.62
CA ASN A 180 13.67 19.57 -6.58
C ASN A 180 13.88 18.89 -5.21
N PHE A 181 14.95 19.26 -4.51
CA PHE A 181 15.28 18.75 -3.16
C PHE A 181 14.14 18.99 -2.15
N ASN A 182 13.38 20.07 -2.28
CA ASN A 182 12.27 20.39 -1.37
C ASN A 182 11.16 19.33 -1.37
N GLN A 183 11.04 18.50 -2.43
CA GLN A 183 10.08 17.40 -2.45
C GLN A 183 10.38 16.33 -1.39
N LEU A 184 11.66 16.14 -1.03
CA LEU A 184 12.08 15.19 0.00
C LEU A 184 11.65 15.64 1.40
N LYS A 185 11.67 16.94 1.68
CA LYS A 185 11.45 17.49 3.03
C LYS A 185 10.07 17.12 3.62
N ARG A 186 9.08 16.83 2.78
CA ARG A 186 7.75 16.32 3.21
C ARG A 186 7.84 15.00 4.01
N PHE A 187 8.92 14.23 3.83
CA PHE A 187 9.17 12.98 4.53
C PHE A 187 9.92 13.16 5.85
N TYR A 188 10.45 14.34 6.18
CA TYR A 188 11.27 14.51 7.39
C TYR A 188 10.49 14.32 8.69
N LYS A 189 9.18 14.63 8.69
CA LYS A 189 8.31 14.37 9.85
C LYS A 189 8.27 12.89 10.23
N ILE A 190 8.54 11.98 9.29
CA ILE A 190 8.57 10.52 9.53
C ILE A 190 9.68 10.14 10.52
N TYR A 191 10.80 10.87 10.49
CA TYR A 191 11.96 10.58 11.33
C TYR A 191 12.08 11.55 12.52
N THR A 192 11.51 12.75 12.42
CA THR A 192 11.61 13.81 13.44
C THR A 192 10.32 13.88 14.27
N ASN A 193 10.03 12.78 14.97
CA ASN A 193 8.89 12.64 15.89
C ASN A 193 9.28 11.81 17.14
N ASP A 194 8.48 11.95 18.19
CA ASP A 194 8.56 11.19 19.44
C ASP A 194 9.93 11.25 20.15
N PHE A 195 10.59 12.41 20.11
CA PHE A 195 11.73 12.72 20.98
C PHE A 195 11.85 14.23 21.23
N THR A 196 12.46 14.60 22.36
CA THR A 196 12.70 16.00 22.75
C THR A 196 13.52 16.74 21.68
N GLY A 197 13.05 17.93 21.26
CA GLY A 197 13.72 18.75 20.25
C GLY A 197 13.38 18.40 18.79
N ALA A 198 12.59 17.36 18.54
CA ALA A 198 12.25 16.93 17.17
C ALA A 198 11.60 18.03 16.30
N ALA A 199 10.72 18.85 16.88
CA ALA A 199 10.07 19.94 16.16
C ALA A 199 11.07 21.05 15.77
N GLN A 200 11.98 21.42 16.66
CA GLN A 200 13.03 22.41 16.42
C GLN A 200 14.00 21.92 15.35
N LEU A 201 14.49 20.68 15.46
CA LEU A 201 15.33 20.05 14.45
C LEU A 201 14.63 20.08 13.07
N ARG A 202 13.36 19.67 13.03
CA ARG A 202 12.60 19.66 11.77
C ARG A 202 12.47 21.06 11.17
N ALA A 203 12.26 22.10 11.98
CA ALA A 203 12.23 23.48 11.51
C ALA A 203 13.56 23.89 10.85
N GLN A 204 14.70 23.59 11.48
CA GLN A 204 16.02 23.84 10.89
C GLN A 204 16.23 23.08 9.57
N LEU A 205 15.82 21.80 9.53
CA LEU A 205 15.92 20.97 8.33
C LEU A 205 15.07 21.48 7.16
N MET A 206 14.06 22.33 7.40
CA MET A 206 13.27 22.93 6.33
C MET A 206 14.07 23.93 5.49
N ASP A 207 15.16 24.49 6.02
CA ASP A 207 16.01 25.45 5.32
C ASP A 207 17.15 24.80 4.53
N ALA A 208 17.46 23.53 4.80
CA ALA A 208 18.52 22.77 4.16
C ALA A 208 18.34 22.66 2.63
N LYS A 209 19.38 22.82 1.82
CA LYS A 209 19.31 22.76 0.35
C LYS A 209 19.99 21.53 -0.24
N THR A 210 20.85 20.88 0.54
CA THR A 210 21.67 19.74 0.14
C THR A 210 21.66 18.65 1.21
N TYR A 211 22.16 17.46 0.88
CA TYR A 211 22.47 16.44 1.87
C TYR A 211 23.46 16.95 2.93
N GLU A 212 24.47 17.71 2.53
CA GLU A 212 25.49 18.24 3.45
C GLU A 212 24.87 19.14 4.51
N ASP A 213 23.96 20.04 4.12
CA ASP A 213 23.23 20.89 5.07
C ASP A 213 22.46 20.03 6.10
N VAL A 214 21.76 19.00 5.62
CA VAL A 214 21.00 18.08 6.47
C VAL A 214 21.91 17.31 7.42
N TYR A 215 23.07 16.86 6.94
CA TYR A 215 24.06 16.16 7.73
C TYR A 215 24.61 17.05 8.86
N GLN A 216 25.00 18.28 8.53
CA GLN A 216 25.53 19.23 9.52
C GLN A 216 24.48 19.60 10.58
N ILE A 217 23.24 19.91 10.17
CA ILE A 217 22.13 20.21 11.08
C ILE A 217 21.85 19.01 12.01
N THR A 218 21.77 17.81 11.45
CA THR A 218 21.48 16.58 12.22
C THR A 218 22.61 16.26 13.20
N ASN A 219 23.87 16.41 12.78
CA ASN A 219 25.04 16.13 13.62
C ASN A 219 25.21 17.17 14.74
N ALA A 220 24.95 18.45 14.46
CA ALA A 220 24.92 19.50 15.48
C ALA A 220 23.87 19.17 16.56
N PHE A 221 22.66 18.81 16.14
CA PHE A 221 21.59 18.41 17.06
C PHE A 221 21.94 17.18 17.90
N ILE A 222 22.66 16.21 17.35
CA ILE A 222 23.14 15.03 18.09
C ILE A 222 24.15 15.43 19.17
N LYS A 223 25.05 16.39 18.88
CA LYS A 223 26.10 16.85 19.79
C LYS A 223 25.59 17.75 20.93
N GLU A 224 24.52 18.50 20.71
CA GLU A 224 23.92 19.41 21.71
C GLU A 224 23.13 18.69 22.81
N LEU A 225 22.98 17.37 22.72
CA LEU A 225 22.26 16.61 23.74
C LEU A 225 23.14 16.41 24.98
N PRO A 226 22.60 16.60 26.19
CA PRO A 226 23.31 16.21 27.40
C PRO A 226 23.70 14.73 27.30
N LEU A 227 24.95 14.42 27.60
CA LEU A 227 25.36 13.07 27.95
C LEU A 227 24.49 12.65 29.15
N LEU A 228 23.50 11.79 28.90
CA LEU A 228 22.75 11.11 29.96
C LEU A 228 23.64 10.06 30.62
#